data_AF-A0A6J0L0J6-F1
#
_entry.id   AF-A0A6J0L0J6-F1
#
_cell.length_a   1.000
_cell.length_b   1.000
_cell.length_c   1.000
_cell.angle_alpha   90.00
_cell.angle_beta   90.00
_cell.angle_gamma   90.00
#
_symmetry.space_group_name_H-M   'P 1'
#
loop_
_entity.id
_entity.type
_entity.pdbx_description
1 polymer ?
#
loop_
_entity_poly.entity_id
_entity_poly.type
_entity_poly.pdbx_seq_one_letter_code
_entity_poly.pdbx_strand_id
1 'polypeptide(L)'
;MDSMLTALQCTDHNPSPWEETPQHLPLLKSEVLGSSNVKRTNNLPVDMETVLPTKLKPKKTHPTPLCLNVPTMKINYICLLTWFLLSAFSVTNAIPKSDIQNLCRETTDAAFCVNQLDSDPRIEAARDLGDVLVIAITLSTIQVNDAKTHINSVSRQYSGPNGRRRISVCNKNYDIALARFRTAWENALKKSFAEAYRLAGVGQNAVTDCENGWGRSGPRQQSPLTLYNTNVSKLYGIIRLLTQKLGIRI
;
A
#
# COMPACT_ATOMS: atom_id res chain seq x y z
N MET A 1 63.39 -27.74 -14.18
CA MET A 1 62.48 -28.45 -15.10
C MET A 1 61.15 -28.55 -14.39
N ASP A 2 60.12 -28.15 -15.14
CA ASP A 2 58.69 -28.42 -14.96
C ASP A 2 57.88 -27.59 -13.96
N SER A 3 57.44 -26.46 -14.53
CA SER A 3 56.15 -25.79 -14.33
C SER A 3 54.97 -26.78 -14.39
N MET A 4 54.06 -26.72 -13.42
CA MET A 4 52.68 -27.18 -13.62
C MET A 4 51.68 -26.14 -13.11
N LEU A 5 51.08 -25.47 -14.09
CA LEU A 5 49.78 -24.82 -14.06
C LEU A 5 48.73 -25.75 -13.43
N THR A 6 47.98 -25.27 -12.44
CA THR A 6 46.66 -25.84 -12.11
C THR A 6 45.61 -24.78 -12.36
N ALA A 7 44.71 -25.09 -13.30
CA ALA A 7 43.64 -24.24 -13.76
C ALA A 7 42.55 -24.03 -12.70
N LEU A 8 42.07 -22.80 -12.56
CA LEU A 8 40.80 -22.49 -11.92
C LEU A 8 39.65 -23.09 -12.75
N GLN A 9 38.87 -23.99 -12.15
CA GLN A 9 37.55 -24.36 -12.65
C GLN A 9 36.51 -23.43 -12.03
N CYS A 10 35.86 -22.61 -12.86
CA CYS A 10 34.63 -21.92 -12.51
C CYS A 10 33.48 -22.93 -12.60
N THR A 11 32.82 -23.21 -11.48
CA THR A 11 31.55 -23.94 -11.47
C THR A 11 30.41 -22.95 -11.67
N ASP A 12 29.65 -23.12 -12.74
CA ASP A 12 28.40 -22.40 -13.00
C ASP A 12 27.39 -22.66 -11.88
N HIS A 13 26.97 -21.60 -11.20
CA HIS A 13 25.87 -21.63 -10.25
C HIS A 13 24.57 -21.39 -11.02
N ASN A 14 23.72 -22.42 -11.03
CA ASN A 14 22.37 -22.40 -11.58
C ASN A 14 21.49 -21.46 -10.72
N PRO A 15 20.90 -20.37 -11.26
CA PRO A 15 19.97 -19.54 -10.49
C PRO A 15 18.63 -20.25 -10.31
N SER A 16 18.09 -20.20 -9.09
CA SER A 16 16.78 -20.76 -8.74
C SER A 16 15.63 -20.04 -9.44
N PRO A 17 14.49 -20.72 -9.70
CA PRO A 17 13.33 -20.13 -10.34
C PRO A 17 12.47 -19.37 -9.31
N TRP A 18 12.77 -18.10 -9.10
CA TRP A 18 11.77 -17.11 -8.70
C TRP A 18 12.02 -15.88 -9.55
N GLU A 19 11.40 -15.88 -10.72
CA GLU A 19 11.36 -14.73 -11.59
C GLU A 19 10.40 -13.71 -10.95
N GLU A 20 10.95 -12.55 -10.61
CA GLU A 20 10.25 -11.42 -10.04
C GLU A 20 9.10 -11.00 -10.97
N THR A 21 7.87 -11.20 -10.51
CA THR A 21 6.72 -10.56 -11.12
C THR A 21 6.58 -9.17 -10.49
N PRO A 22 6.55 -8.07 -11.27
CA PRO A 22 6.27 -6.75 -10.72
C PRO A 22 4.90 -6.75 -10.06
N GLN A 23 4.85 -6.58 -8.75
CA GLN A 23 3.61 -6.32 -8.03
C GLN A 23 3.09 -4.93 -8.46
N HIS A 24 2.23 -4.93 -9.47
CA HIS A 24 1.37 -3.78 -9.76
C HIS A 24 0.45 -3.56 -8.57
N LEU A 25 0.83 -2.60 -7.73
CA LEU A 25 0.01 -2.07 -6.65
C LEU A 25 -1.33 -1.58 -7.22
N PRO A 26 -2.50 -2.03 -6.73
CA PRO A 26 -3.75 -1.41 -7.10
C PRO A 26 -3.78 0.01 -6.52
N LEU A 27 -3.65 1.00 -7.40
CA LEU A 27 -4.09 2.36 -7.14
C LEU A 27 -5.53 2.28 -6.60
N LEU A 28 -5.69 2.61 -5.31
CA LEU A 28 -6.99 2.78 -4.67
C LEU A 28 -7.74 3.90 -5.42
N LYS A 29 -8.51 3.53 -6.45
CA LYS A 29 -9.55 4.37 -7.01
C LYS A 29 -10.64 4.49 -5.95
N SER A 30 -10.79 5.69 -5.41
CA SER A 30 -11.92 6.08 -4.58
C SER A 30 -13.20 6.04 -5.42
N GLU A 31 -13.91 4.92 -5.41
CA GLU A 31 -15.30 4.87 -5.87
C GLU A 31 -16.20 5.42 -4.78
N VAL A 32 -16.72 6.62 -5.06
CA VAL A 32 -17.82 7.25 -4.32
C VAL A 32 -19.08 6.42 -4.58
N LEU A 33 -19.49 5.60 -3.61
CA LEU A 33 -20.81 4.97 -3.62
C LEU A 33 -21.88 6.04 -3.36
N GLY A 34 -22.38 6.62 -4.46
CA GLY A 34 -23.60 7.42 -4.49
C GLY A 34 -24.81 6.51 -4.30
N SER A 35 -25.56 6.75 -3.22
CA SER A 35 -26.80 6.06 -2.91
C SER A 35 -27.91 6.48 -3.88
N SER A 36 -28.45 5.53 -4.65
CA SER A 36 -29.65 5.72 -5.48
C SER A 36 -30.89 5.96 -4.63
N ASN A 37 -31.65 6.98 -5.00
CA ASN A 37 -33.11 6.94 -5.11
C ASN A 37 -33.53 8.10 -6.02
N VAL A 38 -34.15 7.81 -7.17
CA VAL A 38 -35.32 8.55 -7.72
C VAL A 38 -35.77 7.92 -9.05
N LYS A 39 -37.08 7.95 -9.21
CA LYS A 39 -37.98 7.26 -10.14
C LYS A 39 -37.89 7.77 -11.60
N ARG A 40 -37.85 6.80 -12.52
CA ARG A 40 -38.36 6.72 -13.91
C ARG A 40 -39.26 7.88 -14.41
N THR A 41 -38.95 8.44 -15.60
CA THR A 41 -39.87 8.60 -16.76
C THR A 41 -39.15 8.94 -18.09
N ASN A 42 -39.42 8.10 -19.10
CA ASN A 42 -39.77 8.35 -20.51
C ASN A 42 -38.81 8.97 -21.55
N ASN A 43 -38.49 8.13 -22.54
CA ASN A 43 -38.56 8.28 -24.01
C ASN A 43 -37.92 9.50 -24.71
N LEU A 44 -36.93 9.26 -25.58
CA LEU A 44 -37.03 9.32 -27.06
C LEU A 44 -35.69 8.88 -27.72
N PRO A 45 -35.69 8.38 -28.97
CA PRO A 45 -34.49 8.00 -29.70
C PRO A 45 -33.90 9.19 -30.46
N VAL A 46 -32.58 9.26 -30.57
CA VAL A 46 -31.90 10.23 -31.44
C VAL A 46 -31.09 9.46 -32.47
N ASP A 47 -31.47 9.67 -33.72
CA ASP A 47 -30.83 9.15 -34.92
C ASP A 47 -29.43 9.72 -35.10
N MET A 48 -28.52 8.84 -35.55
CA MET A 48 -27.12 9.11 -35.82
C MET A 48 -26.97 9.40 -37.30
N GLU A 49 -26.91 10.68 -37.67
CA GLU A 49 -26.62 11.12 -39.03
C GLU A 49 -25.16 11.57 -39.16
N THR A 50 -24.45 10.86 -40.05
CA THR A 50 -23.10 11.14 -40.55
C THR A 50 -23.06 12.40 -41.39
N VAL A 51 -22.23 13.38 -41.01
CA VAL A 51 -21.82 14.47 -41.91
C VAL A 51 -20.31 14.71 -41.78
N LEU A 52 -19.59 14.37 -42.86
CA LEU A 52 -18.22 14.76 -43.15
C LEU A 52 -18.22 16.21 -43.68
N PRO A 53 -17.28 17.08 -43.26
CA PRO A 53 -16.64 17.92 -44.28
C PRO A 53 -15.12 18.11 -44.12
N THR A 54 -14.47 17.94 -45.28
CA THR A 54 -13.46 18.83 -45.89
C THR A 54 -12.19 19.23 -45.12
N LYS A 55 -11.06 18.69 -45.62
CA LYS A 55 -9.69 19.12 -45.30
C LYS A 55 -9.45 20.60 -45.65
N LEU A 56 -9.06 21.39 -44.65
CA LEU A 56 -8.41 22.69 -44.82
C LEU A 56 -6.89 22.54 -44.59
N LYS A 57 -6.09 22.96 -45.57
CA LYS A 57 -4.62 23.00 -45.49
C LYS A 57 -4.16 24.18 -44.60
N PRO A 58 -3.21 23.99 -43.67
CA PRO A 58 -2.65 25.09 -42.90
C PRO A 58 -1.67 25.94 -43.73
N LYS A 59 -1.90 27.25 -43.74
CA LYS A 59 -1.03 28.29 -44.30
C LYS A 59 0.16 28.50 -43.35
N LYS A 60 1.36 28.08 -43.75
CA LYS A 60 2.61 28.38 -43.02
C LYS A 60 2.97 29.86 -43.20
N THR A 61 2.80 30.66 -42.17
CA THR A 61 3.45 31.96 -42.01
C THR A 61 4.70 31.80 -41.16
N HIS A 62 5.86 32.05 -41.78
CA HIS A 62 7.16 32.10 -41.11
C HIS A 62 7.23 33.34 -40.20
N PRO A 63 7.50 33.20 -38.89
CA PRO A 63 7.97 34.31 -38.09
C PRO A 63 9.45 34.55 -38.39
N THR A 64 9.75 35.80 -38.75
CA THR A 64 11.09 36.37 -38.86
C THR A 64 11.79 36.35 -37.49
N PRO A 65 13.03 35.84 -37.38
CA PRO A 65 13.79 35.92 -36.14
C PRO A 65 14.38 37.33 -36.00
N LEU A 66 13.85 38.11 -35.07
CA LEU A 66 14.51 39.29 -34.55
C LEU A 66 15.63 38.82 -33.61
N CYS A 67 16.86 38.82 -34.12
CA CYS A 67 18.07 38.60 -33.33
C CYS A 67 18.27 39.76 -32.35
N LEU A 68 17.71 39.64 -31.15
CA LEU A 68 18.12 40.44 -30.00
C LEU A 68 19.41 39.84 -29.44
N ASN A 69 20.54 40.51 -29.70
CA ASN A 69 21.81 40.26 -29.03
C ASN A 69 21.66 40.62 -27.54
N VAL A 70 21.31 39.63 -26.72
CA VAL A 70 21.45 39.71 -25.27
C VAL A 70 22.86 39.20 -24.92
N PRO A 71 23.67 39.92 -24.13
CA PRO A 71 25.01 39.47 -23.75
C PRO A 71 24.93 38.14 -22.99
N THR A 72 25.34 37.06 -23.65
CA THR A 72 25.17 35.65 -23.26
C THR A 72 26.04 35.20 -22.09
N MET A 73 26.87 36.07 -21.51
CA MET A 73 27.87 35.68 -20.52
C MET A 73 27.35 35.55 -19.08
N LYS A 74 26.13 36.04 -18.78
CA LYS A 74 25.54 35.97 -17.42
C LYS A 74 24.52 34.85 -17.21
N ILE A 75 23.95 34.30 -18.29
CA ILE A 75 22.86 33.30 -18.21
C ILE A 75 23.43 31.91 -17.84
N ASN A 76 24.64 31.56 -18.30
CA ASN A 76 25.29 30.30 -17.93
C ASN A 76 25.62 30.21 -16.43
N TYR A 77 26.07 31.32 -15.82
CA TYR A 77 26.40 31.33 -14.39
C TYR A 77 25.16 31.25 -13.50
N ILE A 78 24.05 31.87 -13.90
CA ILE A 78 22.78 31.81 -13.18
C ILE A 78 22.18 30.40 -13.25
N CYS A 79 22.21 29.74 -14.41
CA CYS A 79 21.74 28.36 -14.55
C CYS A 79 22.63 27.35 -13.79
N LEU A 80 23.94 27.56 -13.73
CA LEU A 80 24.85 26.72 -12.94
C LEU A 80 24.65 26.94 -11.43
N LEU A 81 24.43 28.18 -10.99
CA LEU A 81 24.14 28.50 -9.59
C LEU A 81 22.79 27.92 -9.15
N THR A 82 21.75 27.97 -9.98
CA THR A 82 20.46 27.35 -9.65
C THR A 82 20.57 25.83 -9.62
N TRP A 83 21.31 25.21 -10.55
CA TRP A 83 21.52 23.77 -10.52
C TRP A 83 22.33 23.30 -9.29
N PHE A 84 23.34 24.08 -8.89
CA PHE A 84 24.13 23.82 -7.68
C PHE A 84 23.33 24.04 -6.38
N LEU A 85 22.41 25.00 -6.37
CA LEU A 85 21.49 25.22 -5.25
C LEU A 85 20.43 24.12 -5.15
N LEU A 86 19.93 23.58 -6.28
CA LEU A 86 19.00 22.46 -6.26
C LEU A 86 19.64 21.12 -5.86
N SER A 87 20.94 20.92 -6.12
CA SER A 87 21.66 19.71 -5.68
C SER A 87 22.11 19.76 -4.22
N ALA A 88 22.20 20.95 -3.61
CA ALA A 88 22.68 21.13 -2.24
C ALA A 88 21.65 20.82 -1.13
N PHE A 89 20.36 20.65 -1.43
CA PHE A 89 19.30 20.60 -0.40
C PHE A 89 18.40 19.36 -0.39
N SER A 90 18.74 18.27 -1.09
CA SER A 90 17.98 17.02 -0.96
C SER A 90 18.56 16.12 0.13
N VAL A 91 18.75 16.64 1.34
CA VAL A 91 18.89 15.76 2.51
C VAL A 91 17.49 15.35 2.88
N THR A 92 17.00 14.26 2.28
CA THR A 92 15.78 13.62 2.73
C THR A 92 16.05 13.18 4.17
N ASN A 93 15.50 13.89 5.15
CA ASN A 93 15.58 13.54 6.56
C ASN A 93 14.70 12.30 6.79
N ALA A 94 15.12 11.16 6.23
CA ALA A 94 14.52 9.88 6.47
C ALA A 94 14.82 9.45 7.91
N ILE A 95 13.87 8.76 8.51
CA ILE A 95 14.07 8.18 9.83
C ILE A 95 15.25 7.20 9.78
N PRO A 96 16.23 7.29 10.71
CA PRO A 96 17.34 6.35 10.75
C PRO A 96 16.85 4.91 10.85
N LYS A 97 17.44 4.00 10.08
CA LYS A 97 17.10 2.56 10.15
C LYS A 97 17.27 2.00 11.57
N SER A 98 18.23 2.52 12.32
CA SER A 98 18.43 2.20 13.74
C SER A 98 17.18 2.46 14.59
N ASP A 99 16.43 3.52 14.30
CA ASP A 99 15.23 3.90 15.06
C ASP A 99 14.08 2.93 14.77
N ILE A 100 13.95 2.49 13.52
CA ILE A 100 13.02 1.41 13.14
C ILE A 100 13.39 0.10 13.84
N GLN A 101 14.68 -0.26 13.87
CA GLN A 101 15.15 -1.46 14.56
C GLN A 101 14.88 -1.39 16.07
N ASN A 102 15.14 -0.24 16.69
CA ASN A 102 14.86 -0.01 18.11
C ASN A 102 13.37 -0.09 18.42
N LEU A 103 12.53 0.52 17.57
CA LEU A 103 11.08 0.38 17.63
C LEU A 103 10.66 -1.09 17.59
N CYS A 104 11.17 -1.86 16.61
CA CYS A 104 10.80 -3.26 16.47
C CYS A 104 11.23 -4.13 17.66
N ARG A 105 12.35 -3.83 18.32
CA ARG A 105 12.79 -4.54 19.54
C ARG A 105 11.82 -4.40 20.71
N GLU A 106 11.01 -3.35 20.74
CA GLU A 106 9.98 -3.13 21.76
C GLU A 106 8.64 -3.83 21.44
N THR A 107 8.51 -4.42 20.26
CA THR A 107 7.33 -5.22 19.91
C THR A 107 7.41 -6.62 20.49
N THR A 108 6.27 -7.29 20.63
CA THR A 108 6.22 -8.70 21.08
C THR A 108 6.86 -9.67 20.09
N ASP A 109 6.97 -9.29 18.80
CA ASP A 109 7.58 -10.09 17.74
C ASP A 109 8.46 -9.19 16.86
N ALA A 110 9.68 -8.97 17.33
CA ALA A 110 10.65 -8.10 16.67
C ALA A 110 10.99 -8.58 15.25
N ALA A 111 11.08 -9.89 15.03
CA ALA A 111 11.38 -10.45 13.73
C ALA A 111 10.25 -10.18 12.73
N PHE A 112 9.00 -10.35 13.13
CA PHE A 112 7.86 -9.96 12.31
C PHE A 112 7.85 -8.47 12.00
N CYS A 113 8.09 -7.61 13.00
CA CYS A 113 8.12 -6.16 12.80
C CYS A 113 9.20 -5.76 11.80
N VAL A 114 10.44 -6.22 11.99
CA VAL A 114 11.55 -5.93 11.07
C VAL A 114 11.21 -6.44 9.68
N ASN A 115 10.75 -7.69 9.55
CA ASN A 115 10.43 -8.26 8.26
C ASN A 115 9.34 -7.47 7.52
N GLN A 116 8.32 -6.98 8.22
CA GLN A 116 7.22 -6.21 7.61
C GLN A 116 7.63 -4.79 7.22
N LEU A 117 8.45 -4.11 8.03
CA LEU A 117 8.85 -2.73 7.77
C LEU A 117 10.03 -2.68 6.79
N ASP A 118 11.09 -3.48 6.98
CA ASP A 118 12.27 -3.46 6.12
C ASP A 118 11.97 -3.92 4.67
N SER A 119 10.92 -4.71 4.45
CA SER A 119 10.51 -5.11 3.09
C SER A 119 9.60 -4.10 2.39
N ASP A 120 9.11 -3.07 3.09
CA ASP A 120 8.28 -2.04 2.50
C ASP A 120 9.15 -0.88 2.00
N PRO A 121 9.26 -0.65 0.67
CA PRO A 121 10.15 0.37 0.12
C PRO A 121 9.77 1.80 0.56
N ARG A 122 8.56 2.01 1.08
CA ARG A 122 8.13 3.33 1.58
C ARG A 122 8.82 3.70 2.88
N ILE A 123 9.39 2.74 3.62
CA ILE A 123 10.12 3.01 4.86
C ILE A 123 11.38 3.82 4.60
N GLU A 124 12.05 3.63 3.46
CA GLU A 124 13.23 4.43 3.09
C GLU A 124 12.91 5.92 2.92
N ALA A 125 11.67 6.26 2.58
CA ALA A 125 11.20 7.64 2.40
C ALA A 125 10.44 8.19 3.63
N ALA A 126 10.26 7.40 4.69
CA ALA A 126 9.53 7.83 5.88
C ALA A 126 10.35 8.87 6.65
N ARG A 127 9.75 10.04 6.94
CA ARG A 127 10.47 11.15 7.60
C ARG A 127 10.38 11.09 9.12
N ASP A 128 9.32 10.50 9.64
CA ASP A 128 9.04 10.41 11.06
C ASP A 128 8.20 9.17 11.40
N LEU A 129 7.97 8.92 12.69
CA LEU A 129 7.15 7.80 13.16
C LEU A 129 5.67 7.87 12.71
N GLY A 130 5.19 9.06 12.33
CA GLY A 130 3.86 9.24 11.75
C GLY A 130 3.77 8.65 10.34
N ASP A 131 4.78 8.86 9.51
CA ASP A 131 4.89 8.22 8.19
C ASP A 131 4.97 6.67 8.35
N VAL A 132 5.74 6.18 9.33
CA VAL A 132 5.82 4.75 9.66
C VAL A 132 4.46 4.18 10.12
N LEU A 133 3.69 4.95 10.90
CA LEU A 133 2.34 4.58 11.33
C LEU A 133 1.38 4.44 10.14
N VAL A 134 1.43 5.37 9.19
CA VAL A 134 0.64 5.28 7.94
C VAL A 134 1.00 4.00 7.16
N ILE A 135 2.28 3.64 7.10
CA ILE A 135 2.74 2.41 6.45
C ILE A 135 2.21 1.17 7.18
N ALA A 136 2.31 1.10 8.50
CA ALA A 136 1.80 -0.03 9.29
C ALA A 136 0.27 -0.24 9.15
N ILE A 137 -0.50 0.85 9.09
CA ILE A 137 -1.94 0.80 8.80
C ILE A 137 -2.19 0.30 7.36
N THR A 138 -1.34 0.70 6.41
CA THR A 138 -1.45 0.23 5.04
C THR A 138 -1.19 -1.27 4.94
N LEU A 139 -0.12 -1.77 5.59
CA LEU A 139 0.17 -3.21 5.66
C LEU A 139 -1.00 -3.99 6.29
N SER A 140 -1.64 -3.44 7.31
CA SER A 140 -2.86 -4.05 7.91
C SER A 140 -4.00 -4.14 6.91
N THR A 141 -4.18 -3.09 6.09
CA THR A 141 -5.20 -3.05 5.02
C THR A 141 -4.92 -4.10 3.94
N ILE A 142 -3.65 -4.31 3.58
CA ILE A 142 -3.21 -5.35 2.62
C ILE A 142 -3.56 -6.74 3.17
N GLN A 143 -3.16 -7.04 4.40
CA GLN A 143 -3.48 -8.33 5.05
C GLN A 143 -4.99 -8.61 5.08
N VAL A 144 -5.81 -7.58 5.34
CA VAL A 144 -7.28 -7.70 5.34
C VAL A 144 -7.82 -7.98 3.93
N ASN A 145 -7.29 -7.34 2.89
CA ASN A 145 -7.68 -7.63 1.50
C ASN A 145 -7.27 -9.04 1.07
N ASP A 146 -6.05 -9.46 1.39
CA ASP A 146 -5.55 -10.79 1.01
C ASP A 146 -6.37 -11.89 1.68
N ALA A 147 -6.75 -11.68 2.94
CA ALA A 147 -7.66 -12.57 3.63
C ALA A 147 -9.03 -12.65 2.95
N LYS A 148 -9.61 -11.53 2.48
CA LYS A 148 -10.87 -11.57 1.72
C LYS A 148 -10.74 -12.38 0.43
N THR A 149 -9.65 -12.20 -0.29
CA THR A 149 -9.34 -13.01 -1.48
C THR A 149 -9.22 -14.48 -1.12
N HIS A 150 -8.56 -14.79 0.01
CA HIS A 150 -8.44 -16.16 0.52
C HIS A 150 -9.79 -16.76 0.95
N ILE A 151 -10.67 -15.98 1.60
CA ILE A 151 -12.02 -16.44 1.94
C ILE A 151 -12.75 -16.89 0.68
N ASN A 152 -12.68 -16.10 -0.40
CA ASN A 152 -13.34 -16.43 -1.64
C ASN A 152 -12.82 -17.75 -2.22
N SER A 153 -11.51 -18.00 -2.16
CA SER A 153 -10.89 -19.23 -2.69
C SER A 153 -11.23 -20.48 -1.86
N VAL A 154 -11.31 -20.37 -0.53
CA VAL A 154 -11.53 -21.53 0.34
C VAL A 154 -13.00 -21.77 0.71
N SER A 155 -13.89 -20.80 0.48
CA SER A 155 -15.30 -20.85 0.89
C SER A 155 -16.03 -22.15 0.54
N ARG A 156 -15.78 -22.70 -0.65
CA ARG A 156 -16.43 -23.93 -1.14
C ARG A 156 -16.02 -25.19 -0.36
N GLN A 157 -14.84 -25.19 0.26
CA GLN A 157 -14.35 -26.30 1.09
C GLN A 157 -15.11 -26.42 2.41
N TYR A 158 -15.76 -25.33 2.84
CA TYR A 158 -16.52 -25.25 4.08
C TYR A 158 -18.03 -25.30 3.82
N SER A 159 -18.47 -26.33 3.10
CA SER A 159 -19.85 -26.47 2.62
C SER A 159 -20.84 -26.94 3.69
N GLY A 160 -20.41 -27.45 4.84
CA GLY A 160 -21.31 -27.84 5.95
C GLY A 160 -21.98 -26.63 6.62
N PRO A 161 -23.09 -26.83 7.38
CA PRO A 161 -23.84 -25.73 8.01
C PRO A 161 -22.97 -24.80 8.88
N ASN A 162 -22.09 -25.40 9.71
CA ASN A 162 -21.18 -24.64 10.58
C ASN A 162 -20.11 -23.90 9.75
N GLY A 163 -19.52 -24.57 8.76
CA GLY A 163 -18.51 -23.98 7.88
C GLY A 163 -19.04 -22.77 7.11
N ARG A 164 -20.19 -22.91 6.45
CA ARG A 164 -20.84 -21.81 5.71
C ARG A 164 -21.15 -20.63 6.61
N ARG A 165 -21.67 -20.89 7.81
CA ARG A 165 -21.95 -19.83 8.79
C ARG A 165 -20.68 -19.10 9.22
N ARG A 166 -19.61 -19.83 9.56
CA ARG A 166 -18.32 -19.26 9.99
C ARG A 166 -17.69 -18.41 8.89
N ILE A 167 -17.65 -18.91 7.66
CA ILE A 167 -17.19 -18.15 6.48
C ILE A 167 -18.04 -16.89 6.27
N SER A 168 -19.37 -16.98 6.38
CA SER A 168 -20.25 -15.81 6.24
C SER A 168 -19.99 -14.74 7.31
N VAL A 169 -19.78 -15.14 8.57
CA VAL A 169 -19.41 -14.23 9.66
C VAL A 169 -18.05 -13.58 9.39
N CYS A 170 -17.06 -14.37 8.98
CA CYS A 170 -15.76 -13.86 8.63
C CYS A 170 -15.81 -12.85 7.48
N ASN A 171 -16.56 -13.12 6.40
CA ASN A 171 -16.74 -12.16 5.32
C ASN A 171 -17.25 -10.80 5.82
N LYS A 172 -18.31 -10.80 6.63
CA LYS A 172 -18.87 -9.56 7.20
C LYS A 172 -17.85 -8.82 8.08
N ASN A 173 -17.13 -9.55 8.93
CA ASN A 173 -16.11 -8.97 9.79
C ASN A 173 -14.93 -8.40 9.01
N TYR A 174 -14.52 -9.06 7.93
CA TYR A 174 -13.47 -8.56 7.06
C TYR A 174 -13.90 -7.35 6.22
N ASP A 175 -15.19 -7.23 5.86
CA ASP A 175 -15.74 -5.99 5.30
C ASP A 175 -15.66 -4.82 6.29
N ILE A 176 -16.04 -5.07 7.55
CA ILE A 176 -15.91 -4.08 8.63
C ILE A 176 -14.44 -3.69 8.82
N ALA A 177 -13.55 -4.69 8.93
CA ALA A 177 -12.12 -4.45 9.12
C ALA A 177 -11.54 -3.60 8.00
N LEU A 178 -11.86 -3.92 6.74
CA LEU A 178 -11.37 -3.19 5.57
C LEU A 178 -11.84 -1.73 5.59
N ALA A 179 -13.12 -1.50 5.87
CA ALA A 179 -13.64 -0.14 5.98
C ALA A 179 -12.93 0.64 7.10
N ARG A 180 -12.71 0.02 8.26
CA ARG A 180 -12.10 0.68 9.42
C ARG A 180 -10.62 0.98 9.22
N PHE A 181 -9.83 0.06 8.65
CA PHE A 181 -8.44 0.34 8.34
C PHE A 181 -8.27 1.40 7.25
N ARG A 182 -9.17 1.47 6.27
CA ARG A 182 -9.19 2.57 5.28
C ARG A 182 -9.45 3.93 5.95
N THR A 183 -10.47 4.02 6.80
CA THR A 183 -10.74 5.27 7.54
C THR A 183 -9.61 5.60 8.53
N ALA A 184 -8.97 4.59 9.13
CA ALA A 184 -7.80 4.80 9.97
C ALA A 184 -6.64 5.40 9.18
N TRP A 185 -6.39 4.90 7.97
CA TRP A 185 -5.37 5.42 7.06
C TRP A 185 -5.65 6.88 6.68
N GLU A 186 -6.89 7.22 6.32
CA GLU A 186 -7.30 8.60 6.02
C GLU A 186 -7.07 9.55 7.20
N ASN A 187 -7.32 9.08 8.44
CA ASN A 187 -7.07 9.85 9.65
C ASN A 187 -5.57 9.99 9.94
N ALA A 188 -4.79 8.93 9.73
CA ALA A 188 -3.34 8.97 9.90
C ALA A 188 -2.66 9.94 8.92
N LEU A 189 -3.12 10.00 7.67
CA LEU A 189 -2.66 11.01 6.70
C LEU A 189 -2.93 12.46 7.15
N LYS A 190 -4.03 12.68 7.87
CA LYS A 190 -4.39 13.97 8.47
C LYS A 190 -3.70 14.21 9.83
N LYS A 191 -2.78 13.33 10.23
CA LYS A 191 -2.13 13.32 11.55
C LYS A 191 -3.09 13.20 12.73
N SER A 192 -4.33 12.74 12.48
CA SER A 192 -5.33 12.40 13.50
C SER A 192 -5.05 10.99 14.03
N PHE A 193 -3.88 10.82 14.63
CA PHE A 193 -3.32 9.52 14.98
C PHE A 193 -4.09 8.81 16.11
N ALA A 194 -4.66 9.55 17.07
CA ALA A 194 -5.51 8.97 18.11
C ALA A 194 -6.76 8.30 17.50
N GLU A 195 -7.41 8.98 16.56
CA GLU A 195 -8.58 8.43 15.87
C GLU A 195 -8.19 7.30 14.92
N ALA A 196 -7.05 7.42 14.23
CA ALA A 196 -6.50 6.34 13.41
C ALA A 196 -6.26 5.07 14.23
N TYR A 197 -5.63 5.18 15.40
CA TYR A 197 -5.42 4.06 16.32
C TYR A 197 -6.74 3.43 16.78
N ARG A 198 -7.71 4.26 17.20
CA ARG A 198 -9.03 3.78 17.63
C ARG A 198 -9.74 3.00 16.53
N LEU A 199 -9.75 3.53 15.30
CA LEU A 199 -10.35 2.88 14.13
C LEU A 199 -9.64 1.58 13.75
N ALA A 200 -8.30 1.58 13.76
CA ALA A 200 -7.51 0.37 13.54
C ALA A 200 -7.85 -0.71 14.59
N GLY A 201 -8.09 -0.32 15.85
CA GLY A 201 -8.54 -1.23 16.91
C GLY A 201 -9.89 -1.85 16.63
N VAL A 202 -10.85 -1.08 16.11
CA VAL A 202 -12.15 -1.63 15.65
C VAL A 202 -11.94 -2.65 14.53
N GLY A 203 -11.04 -2.37 13.58
CA GLY A 203 -10.72 -3.30 12.51
C GLY A 203 -10.09 -4.61 13.01
N GLN A 204 -9.12 -4.50 13.93
CA GLN A 204 -8.49 -5.66 14.57
C GLN A 204 -9.49 -6.51 15.37
N ASN A 205 -10.42 -5.88 16.09
CA ASN A 205 -11.45 -6.60 16.82
C ASN A 205 -12.35 -7.41 15.89
N ALA A 206 -12.76 -6.85 14.75
CA ALA A 206 -13.58 -7.57 13.77
C ALA A 206 -12.84 -8.81 13.22
N VAL A 207 -11.55 -8.67 12.89
CA VAL A 207 -10.69 -9.79 12.47
C VAL A 207 -10.58 -10.86 13.57
N THR A 208 -10.45 -10.44 14.82
CA THR A 208 -10.41 -11.34 16.00
C THR A 208 -11.74 -12.07 16.21
N ASP A 209 -12.87 -11.40 15.99
CA ASP A 209 -14.20 -12.00 16.09
C ASP A 209 -14.43 -13.08 15.02
N CYS A 210 -13.86 -12.89 13.82
CA CYS A 210 -13.82 -13.95 12.82
C CYS A 210 -13.06 -15.18 13.35
N GLU A 211 -11.84 -15.02 13.86
CA GLU A 211 -11.03 -16.13 14.41
C GLU A 211 -11.77 -16.89 15.51
N ASN A 212 -12.30 -16.15 16.48
CA ASN A 212 -13.03 -16.71 17.61
C ASN A 212 -14.29 -17.48 17.20
N GLY A 213 -14.90 -17.14 16.07
CA GLY A 213 -16.07 -17.83 15.52
C GLY A 213 -15.82 -19.30 15.18
N TRP A 214 -14.57 -19.68 14.90
CA TRP A 214 -14.20 -21.06 14.52
C TRP A 214 -14.13 -22.03 15.70
N GLY A 215 -13.95 -21.51 16.91
CA GLY A 215 -14.02 -22.27 18.16
C GLY A 215 -15.43 -22.38 18.77
N ARG A 216 -16.42 -21.69 18.19
CA ARG A 216 -17.79 -21.57 18.74
C ARG A 216 -18.82 -22.34 17.89
N SER A 217 -19.95 -22.68 18.51
CA SER A 217 -21.16 -23.19 17.84
C SER A 217 -20.94 -24.40 16.92
N GLY A 218 -20.48 -25.52 17.49
CA GLY A 218 -20.22 -26.78 16.78
C GLY A 218 -18.83 -27.33 17.10
N PRO A 219 -18.37 -28.35 16.36
CA PRO A 219 -17.01 -28.88 16.52
C PRO A 219 -15.97 -27.77 16.32
N ARG A 220 -14.98 -27.72 17.21
CA ARG A 220 -13.85 -26.81 17.07
C ARG A 220 -13.10 -27.17 15.78
N GLN A 221 -12.83 -26.16 14.98
CA GLN A 221 -12.04 -26.28 13.76
C GLN A 221 -11.05 -25.12 13.74
N GLN A 222 -9.89 -25.33 13.12
CA GLN A 222 -8.97 -24.24 12.88
C GLN A 222 -9.54 -23.32 11.81
N SER A 223 -9.38 -22.01 12.03
CA SER A 223 -9.75 -21.00 11.04
C SER A 223 -8.81 -21.06 9.84
N PRO A 224 -9.32 -21.08 8.58
CA PRO A 224 -8.48 -20.93 7.40
C PRO A 224 -7.83 -19.54 7.32
N LEU A 225 -8.21 -18.62 8.20
CA LEU A 225 -7.73 -17.25 8.22
C LEU A 225 -6.76 -16.98 9.38
N THR A 226 -6.37 -18.01 10.14
CA THR A 226 -5.50 -17.90 11.32
C THR A 226 -4.25 -17.07 11.04
N LEU A 227 -3.59 -17.32 9.90
CA LEU A 227 -2.39 -16.59 9.48
C LEU A 227 -2.67 -15.09 9.31
N TYR A 228 -3.70 -14.75 8.54
CA TYR A 228 -4.07 -13.35 8.31
C TYR A 228 -4.50 -12.65 9.59
N ASN A 229 -5.32 -13.31 10.41
CA ASN A 229 -5.78 -12.80 11.70
C ASN A 229 -4.60 -12.49 12.63
N THR A 230 -3.62 -13.39 12.66
CA THR A 230 -2.38 -13.22 13.44
C THR A 230 -1.55 -12.05 12.91
N ASN A 231 -1.38 -11.93 11.60
CA ASN A 231 -0.61 -10.84 11.01
C ASN A 231 -1.24 -9.47 11.28
N VAL A 232 -2.57 -9.32 11.13
CA VAL A 232 -3.26 -8.07 11.48
C VAL A 232 -3.10 -7.77 12.97
N SER A 233 -3.17 -8.78 13.84
CA SER A 233 -2.94 -8.59 15.29
C SER A 233 -1.54 -8.08 15.60
N LYS A 234 -0.51 -8.63 14.94
CA LYS A 234 0.87 -8.20 15.13
C LYS A 234 1.10 -6.79 14.59
N LEU A 235 0.56 -6.48 13.41
CA LEU A 235 0.60 -5.13 12.83
C LEU A 235 -0.13 -4.10 13.72
N TYR A 236 -1.29 -4.47 14.30
CA TYR A 236 -1.96 -3.62 15.28
C TYR A 236 -1.12 -3.37 16.54
N GLY A 237 -0.34 -4.36 16.97
CA GLY A 237 0.66 -4.19 18.02
C GLY A 237 1.72 -3.13 17.68
N ILE A 238 2.19 -3.12 16.42
CA ILE A 238 3.12 -2.10 15.91
C ILE A 238 2.46 -0.72 15.87
N ILE A 239 1.22 -0.61 15.35
CA ILE A 239 0.41 0.61 15.33
C ILE A 239 0.26 1.19 16.75
N ARG A 240 -0.04 0.34 17.73
CA ARG A 240 -0.16 0.73 19.14
C ARG A 240 1.14 1.34 19.67
N LEU A 241 2.27 0.67 19.44
CA LEU A 241 3.58 1.14 19.90
C LEU A 241 3.95 2.48 19.25
N LEU A 242 3.78 2.61 17.93
CA LEU A 242 4.00 3.86 17.21
C LEU A 242 3.15 5.01 17.76
N THR A 243 1.87 4.74 18.05
CA THR A 243 0.95 5.72 18.64
C THR A 243 1.45 6.19 20.02
N GLN A 244 1.96 5.27 20.85
CA GLN A 244 2.56 5.61 22.16
C GLN A 244 3.83 6.46 21.99
N LYS A 245 4.71 6.10 21.04
CA LYS A 245 5.95 6.86 20.76
C LYS A 245 5.67 8.26 20.20
N LEU A 246 4.53 8.46 19.54
CA LEU A 246 4.03 9.77 19.12
C LEU A 246 3.43 10.59 20.27
N GLY A 247 3.49 10.11 21.51
CA GLY A 247 3.00 10.82 22.70
C GLY A 247 1.48 10.80 22.87
N ILE A 248 0.78 9.93 22.14
CA ILE A 248 -0.68 9.85 22.18
C ILE A 248 -1.09 8.90 23.29
N ARG A 249 -1.93 9.40 24.17
CA ARG A 249 -2.51 8.62 25.25
C ARG A 249 -3.57 7.68 24.70
N ILE A 250 -3.30 6.38 24.81
CA ILE A 250 -4.20 5.27 24.42
C ILE A 250 -4.90 4.68 25.63
#